data_AF-A0A661LC53-F1
#
_entry.id   AF-A0A661LC53-F1
#
_cell.length_a   1.000
_cell.length_b   1.000
_cell.length_c   1.000
_cell.angle_alpha   90.00
_cell.angle_beta   90.00
_cell.angle_gamma   90.00
#
_symmetry.space_group_name_H-M   'P 1'
#
loop_
_entity.id
_entity.type
_entity.pdbx_description
1 polymer ?
#
loop_
_entity_poly.entity_id
_entity_poly.type
_entity_poly.pdbx_seq_one_letter_code
_entity_poly.pdbx_strand_id
1 'polypeptide(L)'
;MYGFIPKLAAYDLIHICRRKLEGQKTQNRSWAGIRQEIRRKAREEIKAIEAGRYGNEPLSPADVNIILIGKCLELYSRHYGAVVDHEGNEVKLKDALEEIRMMVDQLVTTEEPLPSELADIDPESYVYLTCLCDRKEVKSDDVHKATRGILEPDSLIKAGIMIKGRAGRGRSYEVKQPSERFHALLEKFNPPKQEQQTLFGELNLPKTKNKVYFIDYVHLLMALAEGGENIVPWLERFRGETPRLRAACEYLMSRNKGFTSSLKKILGLIDIGSLFSTR
;
A
#
# COMPACT_ATOMS: atom_id res chain seq x y z
N MET A 1 -32.81 36.81 -13.94
CA MET A 1 -31.48 36.31 -13.50
C MET A 1 -31.71 34.91 -12.95
N TYR A 2 -31.72 33.89 -13.82
CA TYR A 2 -31.92 32.51 -13.39
C TYR A 2 -30.58 31.97 -12.90
N GLY A 3 -30.51 31.69 -11.59
CA GLY A 3 -29.36 31.05 -10.97
C GLY A 3 -29.14 29.68 -11.60
N PHE A 4 -28.00 29.52 -12.25
CA PHE A 4 -27.49 28.24 -12.69
C PHE A 4 -27.11 27.46 -11.42
N ILE A 5 -28.01 26.61 -10.94
CA ILE A 5 -27.65 25.59 -9.94
C ILE A 5 -26.81 24.59 -10.73
N PRO A 6 -25.49 24.46 -10.48
CA PRO A 6 -24.74 23.36 -11.10
C PRO A 6 -25.40 22.07 -10.62
N LYS A 7 -25.90 21.26 -11.56
CA LYS A 7 -26.35 19.90 -11.24
C LYS A 7 -25.12 19.15 -10.75
N LEU A 8 -24.94 19.04 -9.44
CA LEU A 8 -23.98 18.14 -8.82
C LEU A 8 -24.39 16.72 -9.21
N ALA A 9 -23.84 16.21 -10.30
CA ALA A 9 -23.99 14.82 -10.69
C ALA A 9 -23.13 13.98 -9.74
N ALA A 10 -23.74 13.02 -9.05
CA ALA A 10 -23.03 12.01 -8.28
C ALA A 10 -23.02 10.71 -9.10
N TYR A 11 -21.87 10.03 -9.14
CA TYR A 11 -21.72 8.77 -9.86
C TYR A 11 -21.79 7.59 -8.90
N ASP A 12 -22.64 6.62 -9.20
CA ASP A 12 -22.73 5.33 -8.49
C ASP A 12 -22.16 4.20 -9.36
N LEU A 13 -21.49 3.22 -8.74
CA LEU A 13 -21.01 2.03 -9.44
C LEU A 13 -22.01 0.87 -9.28
N ILE A 14 -22.63 0.47 -10.39
CA ILE A 14 -23.41 -0.76 -10.47
C ILE A 14 -22.59 -1.83 -11.19
N HIS A 15 -22.28 -2.93 -10.50
CA HIS A 15 -21.60 -4.07 -11.11
C HIS A 15 -22.56 -5.25 -11.27
N ILE A 16 -22.80 -5.68 -12.52
CA ILE A 16 -23.69 -6.79 -12.85
C ILE A 16 -22.85 -7.94 -13.40
N CYS A 17 -22.82 -9.06 -12.69
CA CYS A 17 -22.15 -10.27 -13.13
C CYS A 17 -23.13 -11.18 -13.89
N ARG A 18 -22.75 -11.61 -15.10
CA ARG A 18 -23.48 -12.65 -15.81
C ARG A 18 -22.88 -14.01 -15.45
N ARG A 19 -23.73 -14.97 -15.04
CA ARG A 19 -23.31 -16.37 -14.87
C ARG A 19 -22.83 -16.94 -16.21
N LYS A 20 -21.61 -17.48 -16.24
CA LYS A 20 -21.11 -18.22 -17.41
C LYS A 20 -21.76 -19.60 -17.46
N LEU A 21 -22.04 -20.09 -18.67
CA LEU A 21 -22.55 -21.45 -18.89
C LEU A 21 -21.44 -22.46 -18.57
N GLU A 22 -21.80 -23.60 -17.99
CA GLU A 22 -20.86 -24.71 -17.76
C GLU A 22 -20.22 -25.14 -19.09
N GLY A 23 -18.88 -25.13 -19.15
CA GLY A 23 -18.11 -25.49 -20.35
C GLY A 23 -17.41 -24.32 -21.06
N GLN A 24 -17.66 -23.07 -20.68
CA GLN A 24 -16.85 -21.93 -21.17
C GLN A 24 -15.44 -21.99 -20.56
N LYS A 25 -14.49 -22.57 -21.29
CA LYS A 25 -13.06 -22.51 -20.93
C LYS A 25 -12.58 -21.07 -20.99
N THR A 26 -12.46 -20.44 -19.82
CA THR A 26 -11.75 -19.16 -19.71
C THR A 26 -10.26 -19.48 -19.60
N GLN A 27 -9.45 -18.97 -20.53
CA GLN A 27 -8.00 -19.14 -20.43
C GLN A 27 -7.49 -18.45 -19.18
N ASN A 28 -6.58 -19.11 -18.47
CA ASN A 28 -5.93 -18.52 -17.31
C ASN A 28 -5.19 -17.25 -17.72
N ARG A 29 -5.35 -16.19 -16.93
CA ARG A 29 -4.63 -14.93 -17.12
C ARG A 29 -3.85 -14.64 -15.87
N SER A 30 -2.59 -14.24 -16.05
CA SER A 30 -1.79 -13.77 -14.93
C SER A 30 -2.33 -12.45 -14.42
N TRP A 31 -2.42 -12.33 -13.10
CA TRP A 31 -2.83 -11.09 -12.44
C TRP A 31 -1.90 -9.94 -12.81
N ALA A 32 -0.58 -10.19 -12.88
CA ALA A 32 0.40 -9.20 -13.31
C ALA A 32 0.09 -8.60 -14.70
N GLY A 33 -0.32 -9.43 -15.67
CA GLY A 33 -0.73 -8.97 -16.99
C GLY A 33 -2.02 -8.13 -16.95
N ILE A 34 -2.99 -8.56 -16.15
CA ILE A 34 -4.24 -7.81 -15.94
C ILE A 34 -3.96 -6.46 -15.28
N ARG A 35 -3.06 -6.39 -14.28
CA ARG A 35 -2.67 -5.12 -13.62
C ARG A 35 -2.05 -4.13 -14.61
N GLN A 36 -1.18 -4.60 -15.51
CA GLN A 36 -0.61 -3.74 -16.55
C GLN A 36 -1.69 -3.21 -17.50
N GLU A 37 -2.63 -4.06 -17.91
CA GLU A 37 -3.75 -3.66 -18.77
C GLU A 37 -4.66 -2.65 -18.06
N ILE A 38 -4.97 -2.89 -16.78
CA ILE A 38 -5.71 -2.00 -15.89
C ILE A 38 -5.04 -0.63 -15.82
N ARG A 39 -3.74 -0.56 -15.51
CA ARG A 39 -2.99 0.70 -15.43
C ARG A 39 -3.03 1.48 -16.75
N ARG A 40 -2.82 0.79 -17.88
CA ARG A 40 -2.89 1.40 -19.21
C ARG A 40 -4.30 1.95 -19.49
N LYS A 41 -5.33 1.15 -19.26
CA LYS A 41 -6.73 1.52 -19.50
C LYS A 41 -7.19 2.64 -18.59
N ALA A 42 -6.78 2.65 -17.34
CA ALA A 42 -7.06 3.72 -16.41
C ALA A 42 -6.42 5.05 -16.87
N ARG A 43 -5.16 5.03 -17.33
CA ARG A 43 -4.52 6.23 -17.91
C ARG A 43 -5.19 6.73 -19.18
N GLU A 44 -5.62 5.82 -20.06
CA GLU A 44 -6.42 6.19 -21.25
C GLU A 44 -7.73 6.85 -20.86
N GLU A 45 -8.41 6.33 -19.84
CA GLU A 45 -9.68 6.86 -19.35
C GLU A 45 -9.50 8.22 -18.65
N ILE A 46 -8.44 8.40 -17.85
CA ILE A 46 -8.07 9.71 -17.28
C ILE A 46 -7.91 10.75 -18.39
N LYS A 47 -7.12 10.45 -19.43
CA LYS A 47 -6.94 11.35 -20.58
C LYS A 47 -8.25 11.65 -21.30
N ALA A 48 -9.14 10.67 -21.41
CA ALA A 48 -10.45 10.87 -22.03
C ALA A 48 -11.35 11.76 -21.17
N ILE A 49 -11.34 11.58 -19.85
CA ILE A 49 -12.04 12.45 -18.89
C ILE A 49 -11.53 13.88 -19.01
N GLU A 50 -10.21 14.08 -18.99
CA GLU A 50 -9.55 15.38 -19.15
C GLU A 50 -9.86 16.04 -20.50
N ALA A 51 -10.06 15.25 -21.56
CA ALA A 51 -10.48 15.71 -22.87
C ALA A 51 -11.99 16.01 -23.00
N GLY A 52 -12.76 15.93 -21.90
CA GLY A 52 -14.16 16.33 -21.85
C GLY A 52 -15.17 15.20 -22.11
N ARG A 53 -14.78 13.93 -21.98
CA ARG A 53 -15.68 12.77 -22.21
C ARG A 53 -17.00 12.84 -21.43
N TYR A 54 -16.96 13.41 -20.23
CA TYR A 54 -18.12 13.51 -19.33
C TYR A 54 -18.66 14.94 -19.19
N GLY A 55 -18.33 15.80 -20.16
CA GLY A 55 -18.70 17.22 -20.15
C GLY A 55 -17.48 18.12 -20.03
N ASN A 56 -17.73 19.44 -20.07
CA ASN A 56 -16.68 20.45 -20.07
C ASN A 56 -16.19 20.83 -18.66
N GLU A 57 -16.89 20.40 -17.61
CA GLU A 57 -16.49 20.65 -16.22
C GLU A 57 -15.65 19.46 -15.71
N PRO A 58 -14.56 19.72 -14.95
CA PRO A 58 -13.75 18.66 -14.39
C PRO A 58 -14.55 17.85 -13.37
N LEU A 59 -14.47 16.53 -13.48
CA LEU A 59 -15.07 15.62 -12.49
C LEU A 59 -14.34 15.72 -11.16
N SER A 60 -15.06 15.45 -10.06
CA SER A 60 -14.42 15.34 -8.75
C SER A 60 -13.46 14.13 -8.72
N PRO A 61 -12.37 14.16 -7.94
CA PRO A 61 -11.48 12.99 -7.81
C PRO A 61 -12.22 11.72 -7.37
N ALA A 62 -13.26 11.87 -6.56
CA ALA A 62 -14.10 10.75 -6.13
C ALA A 62 -14.88 10.12 -7.30
N ASP A 63 -15.45 10.93 -8.19
CA ASP A 63 -16.18 10.46 -9.37
C ASP A 63 -15.23 9.81 -10.38
N VAL A 64 -14.06 10.42 -10.60
CA VAL A 64 -12.99 9.82 -11.43
C VAL A 64 -12.61 8.45 -10.89
N ASN A 65 -12.38 8.33 -9.57
CA ASN A 65 -12.08 7.06 -8.92
C ASN A 65 -13.18 6.01 -9.17
N ILE A 66 -14.46 6.38 -9.02
CA ILE A 66 -15.60 5.47 -9.25
C ILE A 66 -15.63 4.96 -10.69
N ILE A 67 -15.48 5.85 -11.68
CA ILE A 67 -15.46 5.50 -13.10
C ILE A 67 -14.30 4.53 -13.40
N LEU A 68 -13.10 4.87 -12.92
CA LEU A 68 -11.91 4.06 -13.15
C LEU A 68 -12.02 2.67 -12.50
N ILE A 69 -12.50 2.58 -11.26
CA ILE A 69 -12.73 1.30 -10.58
C ILE A 69 -13.69 0.43 -11.40
N GLY A 70 -14.79 0.99 -11.89
CA GLY A 70 -15.74 0.28 -12.74
C GLY A 70 -15.09 -0.28 -14.00
N LYS A 71 -14.23 0.52 -14.66
CA LYS A 71 -13.51 0.10 -15.86
C LYS A 71 -12.49 -1.01 -15.59
N CYS A 72 -11.79 -0.92 -14.47
CA CYS A 72 -10.81 -1.92 -14.06
C CYS A 72 -11.49 -3.25 -13.67
N LEU A 73 -12.64 -3.18 -13.00
CA LEU A 73 -13.45 -4.37 -12.67
C LEU A 73 -14.05 -5.03 -13.91
N GLU A 74 -14.41 -4.25 -14.94
CA GLU A 74 -14.81 -4.80 -16.23
C GLU A 74 -13.70 -5.69 -16.82
N LEU A 75 -12.43 -5.27 -16.73
CA LEU A 75 -11.29 -6.06 -17.24
C LEU A 75 -11.07 -7.34 -16.43
N TYR A 76 -11.11 -7.24 -15.10
CA TYR A 76 -10.97 -8.40 -14.21
C TYR A 76 -12.11 -9.41 -14.41
N SER A 77 -13.35 -8.93 -14.43
CA SER A 77 -14.55 -9.79 -14.51
C SER A 77 -14.63 -10.65 -15.79
N ARG A 78 -14.00 -10.22 -16.90
CA ARG A 78 -13.86 -11.04 -18.12
C ARG A 78 -13.19 -12.39 -17.83
N HIS A 79 -12.23 -12.39 -16.91
CA HIS A 79 -11.44 -13.54 -16.51
C HIS A 79 -11.78 -14.06 -15.11
N TYR A 80 -12.91 -13.63 -14.52
CA TYR A 80 -13.35 -14.08 -13.19
C TYR A 80 -13.26 -15.61 -13.04
N GLY A 81 -12.64 -16.08 -11.97
CA GLY A 81 -12.41 -17.51 -11.69
C GLY A 81 -11.23 -18.13 -12.46
N ALA A 82 -10.52 -17.36 -13.28
CA ALA A 82 -9.37 -17.80 -14.08
C ALA A 82 -8.19 -16.81 -13.98
N VAL A 83 -8.22 -15.89 -13.02
CA VAL A 83 -7.10 -14.99 -12.74
C VAL A 83 -6.20 -15.64 -11.70
N VAL A 84 -4.92 -15.78 -12.02
CA VAL A 84 -3.95 -16.44 -11.14
C VAL A 84 -2.77 -15.52 -10.79
N ASP A 85 -2.26 -15.65 -9.57
CA ASP A 85 -1.06 -14.96 -9.11
C ASP A 85 0.23 -15.63 -9.63
N HIS A 86 1.39 -15.21 -9.12
CA HIS A 86 2.69 -15.76 -9.52
C HIS A 86 2.94 -17.18 -9.00
N GLU A 87 2.20 -17.61 -7.98
CA GLU A 87 2.25 -18.97 -7.41
C GLU A 87 1.24 -19.90 -8.08
N GLY A 88 0.39 -19.36 -8.96
CA GLY A 88 -0.68 -20.10 -9.64
C GLY A 88 -1.97 -20.18 -8.82
N ASN A 89 -2.07 -19.50 -7.69
CA ASN A 89 -3.29 -19.44 -6.90
C ASN A 89 -4.31 -18.50 -7.54
N GLU A 90 -5.59 -18.80 -7.39
CA GLU A 90 -6.65 -17.91 -7.84
C GLU A 90 -6.63 -16.60 -7.05
N VAL A 91 -6.60 -15.47 -7.77
CA VAL A 91 -6.81 -14.14 -7.18
C VAL A 91 -8.31 -13.95 -7.01
N LYS A 92 -8.77 -13.78 -5.77
CA LYS A 92 -10.19 -13.57 -5.49
C LYS A 92 -10.59 -12.14 -5.81
N LEU A 93 -11.89 -11.94 -6.07
CA LEU A 93 -12.45 -10.61 -6.37
C LEU A 93 -12.15 -9.59 -5.27
N LYS A 94 -12.18 -10.00 -4.00
CA LYS A 94 -11.89 -9.11 -2.88
C LYS A 94 -10.47 -8.56 -2.98
N ASP A 95 -9.48 -9.45 -3.11
CA ASP A 95 -8.06 -9.09 -3.19
C ASP A 95 -7.77 -8.25 -4.45
N ALA A 96 -8.37 -8.64 -5.59
CA ALA A 96 -8.28 -7.87 -6.82
C ALA A 96 -8.88 -6.46 -6.68
N LEU A 97 -10.00 -6.30 -5.97
CA LEU A 97 -10.64 -5.01 -5.76
C LEU A 97 -9.81 -4.08 -4.87
N GLU A 98 -9.20 -4.61 -3.82
CA GLU A 98 -8.29 -3.86 -2.93
C GLU A 98 -7.09 -3.31 -3.74
N GLU A 99 -6.43 -4.18 -4.52
CA GLU A 99 -5.32 -3.77 -5.39
C GLU A 99 -5.76 -2.79 -6.49
N ILE A 100 -6.92 -2.99 -7.12
CA ILE A 100 -7.46 -2.07 -8.14
C ILE A 100 -7.68 -0.69 -7.55
N ARG A 101 -8.29 -0.60 -6.36
CA ARG A 101 -8.59 0.68 -5.72
C ARG A 101 -7.31 1.42 -5.36
N MET A 102 -6.32 0.72 -4.80
CA MET A 102 -5.02 1.30 -4.51
C MET A 102 -4.31 1.80 -5.79
N MET A 103 -4.33 1.01 -6.88
CA MET A 103 -3.75 1.44 -8.16
C MET A 103 -4.45 2.66 -8.75
N VAL A 104 -5.79 2.70 -8.68
CA VAL A 104 -6.57 3.85 -9.19
C VAL A 104 -6.28 5.10 -8.36
N ASP A 105 -6.25 4.97 -7.03
CA ASP A 105 -5.92 6.07 -6.13
C ASP A 105 -4.54 6.66 -6.42
N GLN A 106 -3.53 5.82 -6.64
CA GLN A 106 -2.19 6.24 -7.06
C GLN A 106 -2.16 6.96 -8.41
N LEU A 107 -3.04 6.59 -9.35
CA LEU A 107 -3.09 7.21 -10.68
C LEU A 107 -3.80 8.56 -10.67
N VAL A 108 -4.78 8.75 -9.79
CA VAL A 108 -5.56 9.99 -9.66
C VAL A 108 -4.90 10.98 -8.70
N THR A 109 -4.06 10.50 -7.79
CA THR A 109 -3.28 11.36 -6.89
C THR A 109 -2.23 12.15 -7.68
N THR A 110 -2.49 13.44 -7.87
CA THR A 110 -1.59 14.38 -8.55
C THR A 110 -0.73 15.20 -7.59
N GLU A 111 -1.25 15.47 -6.40
CA GLU A 111 -0.55 16.19 -5.34
C GLU A 111 0.32 15.19 -4.56
N GLU A 112 1.63 15.29 -4.74
CA GLU A 112 2.64 14.47 -4.05
C GLU A 112 2.50 12.94 -4.27
N PRO A 113 2.52 12.48 -5.54
CA PRO A 113 2.41 11.07 -5.86
C PRO A 113 3.57 10.27 -5.27
N LEU A 114 3.30 8.99 -4.96
CA LEU A 114 4.38 8.07 -4.60
C LEU A 114 5.34 7.89 -5.78
N PRO A 115 6.66 7.79 -5.52
CA PRO A 115 7.64 7.39 -6.51
C PRO A 115 7.27 6.05 -7.17
N SER A 116 7.69 5.86 -8.42
CA SER A 116 7.35 4.68 -9.22
C SER A 116 7.83 3.36 -8.60
N GLU A 117 8.93 3.42 -7.85
CA GLU A 117 9.56 2.34 -7.10
C GLU A 117 8.63 1.82 -5.98
N LEU A 118 7.71 2.67 -5.51
CA LEU A 118 6.75 2.38 -4.45
C LEU A 118 5.35 2.02 -4.97
N ALA A 119 5.17 1.84 -6.28
CA ALA A 119 3.85 1.58 -6.87
C ALA A 119 3.24 0.23 -6.45
N ASP A 120 4.08 -0.76 -6.10
CA ASP A 120 3.68 -2.14 -5.80
C ASP A 120 3.86 -2.51 -4.32
N ILE A 121 3.89 -1.52 -3.41
CA ILE A 121 3.96 -1.77 -1.96
C ILE A 121 2.65 -2.33 -1.41
N ASP A 122 2.70 -2.94 -0.23
CA ASP A 122 1.50 -3.42 0.45
C ASP A 122 0.55 -2.28 0.87
N PRO A 123 -0.76 -2.55 0.96
CA PRO A 123 -1.77 -1.56 1.34
C PRO A 123 -1.49 -0.86 2.68
N GLU A 124 -0.98 -1.58 3.67
CA GLU A 124 -0.68 -1.02 4.98
C GLU A 124 0.43 0.04 4.90
N SER A 125 1.49 -0.25 4.15
CA SER A 125 2.59 0.68 3.87
C SER A 125 2.13 1.85 3.01
N TYR A 126 1.25 1.62 2.03
CA TYR A 126 0.64 2.67 1.22
C TYR A 126 -0.06 3.71 2.08
N VAL A 127 -1.00 3.28 2.93
CA VAL A 127 -1.75 4.18 3.82
C VAL A 127 -0.83 4.92 4.78
N TYR A 128 0.22 4.25 5.29
CA TYR A 128 1.19 4.93 6.14
C TYR A 128 1.87 6.09 5.40
N LEU A 129 2.43 5.84 4.21
CA LEU A 129 3.17 6.83 3.45
C LEU A 129 2.28 8.00 3.03
N THR A 130 1.05 7.74 2.57
CA THR A 130 0.18 8.77 2.01
C THR A 130 -0.62 9.55 3.05
N CYS A 131 -0.90 8.96 4.22
CA CYS A 131 -1.82 9.56 5.22
C CYS A 131 -1.23 9.73 6.63
N LEU A 132 -0.32 8.85 7.07
CA LEU A 132 0.06 8.77 8.49
C LEU A 132 1.46 9.31 8.80
N CYS A 133 2.35 9.38 7.80
CA CYS A 133 3.78 9.59 8.01
C CYS A 133 4.16 10.94 8.64
N ASP A 134 3.29 11.95 8.56
CA ASP A 134 3.50 13.32 9.02
C ASP A 134 2.82 13.64 10.37
N ARG A 135 2.16 12.66 11.00
CA ARG A 135 1.29 12.88 12.18
C ARG A 135 1.59 11.86 13.28
N LYS A 136 1.51 12.30 14.54
CA LYS A 136 1.56 11.41 15.71
C LYS A 136 0.18 10.97 16.18
N GLU A 137 -0.84 11.77 15.91
CA GLU A 137 -2.23 11.46 16.20
C GLU A 137 -3.06 11.79 14.95
N VAL A 138 -3.98 10.89 14.59
CA VAL A 138 -4.84 11.01 13.41
C VAL A 138 -6.29 10.77 13.81
N LYS A 139 -7.22 11.56 13.24
CA LYS A 139 -8.66 11.37 13.50
C LYS A 139 -9.14 10.08 12.86
N SER A 140 -10.10 9.42 13.51
CA SER A 140 -10.67 8.18 13.00
C SER A 140 -11.28 8.35 11.59
N ASP A 141 -11.94 9.49 11.34
CA ASP A 141 -12.51 9.82 10.02
C ASP A 141 -11.45 9.89 8.91
N ASP A 142 -10.27 10.46 9.20
CA ASP A 142 -9.18 10.55 8.21
C ASP A 142 -8.62 9.16 7.87
N VAL A 143 -8.45 8.30 8.88
CA VAL A 143 -8.06 6.89 8.66
C VAL A 143 -9.13 6.16 7.88
N HIS A 144 -10.41 6.32 8.23
CA HIS A 144 -11.52 5.69 7.51
C HIS A 144 -11.61 6.15 6.05
N LYS A 145 -11.24 7.40 5.75
CA LYS A 145 -11.13 7.89 4.36
C LYS A 145 -9.95 7.25 3.64
N ALA A 146 -8.76 7.29 4.24
CA ALA A 146 -7.53 6.77 3.62
C ALA A 146 -7.54 5.25 3.40
N THR A 147 -8.28 4.52 4.24
CA THR A 147 -8.38 3.05 4.17
C THR A 147 -9.56 2.58 3.31
N ARG A 148 -10.50 3.47 2.95
CA ARG A 148 -11.80 3.10 2.35
C ARG A 148 -11.64 2.27 1.08
N GLY A 149 -12.02 0.99 1.18
CA GLY A 149 -11.97 0.04 0.07
C GLY A 149 -10.56 -0.45 -0.28
N ILE A 150 -9.53 -0.01 0.45
CA ILE A 150 -8.16 -0.51 0.33
C ILE A 150 -7.90 -1.56 1.41
N LEU A 151 -8.21 -1.25 2.66
CA LEU A 151 -8.05 -2.16 3.80
C LEU A 151 -8.98 -1.75 4.96
N GLU A 152 -9.12 -2.60 5.96
CA GLU A 152 -9.81 -2.22 7.20
C GLU A 152 -8.84 -1.51 8.16
N PRO A 153 -9.25 -0.44 8.88
CA PRO A 153 -8.38 0.25 9.84
C PRO A 153 -7.73 -0.68 10.88
N ASP A 154 -8.42 -1.77 11.24
CA ASP A 154 -7.90 -2.79 12.16
C ASP A 154 -6.64 -3.50 11.61
N SER A 155 -6.48 -3.59 10.29
CA SER A 155 -5.27 -4.11 9.65
C SER A 155 -4.04 -3.25 9.97
N LEU A 156 -4.17 -1.93 10.07
CA LEU A 156 -3.07 -1.03 10.46
C LEU A 156 -2.68 -1.24 11.93
N ILE A 157 -3.64 -1.55 12.79
CA ILE A 157 -3.41 -1.88 14.20
C ILE A 157 -2.67 -3.22 14.31
N LYS A 158 -3.15 -4.24 13.58
CA LYS A 158 -2.50 -5.57 13.50
C LYS A 158 -1.10 -5.49 12.93
N ALA A 159 -0.85 -4.58 11.98
CA ALA A 159 0.48 -4.29 11.44
C ALA A 159 1.39 -3.57 12.44
N GLY A 160 0.87 -3.13 13.59
CA GLY A 160 1.61 -2.38 14.59
C GLY A 160 2.01 -0.99 14.11
N ILE A 161 1.30 -0.43 13.11
CA ILE A 161 1.54 0.92 12.57
C ILE A 161 0.89 1.98 13.47
N MET A 162 -0.26 1.68 14.05
CA MET A 162 -0.99 2.60 14.93
C MET A 162 -1.67 1.87 16.08
N ILE A 163 -2.07 2.61 17.12
CA ILE A 163 -2.86 2.13 18.25
C ILE A 163 -4.07 3.04 18.48
N LYS A 164 -5.07 2.54 19.21
CA LYS A 164 -6.21 3.37 19.60
C LYS A 164 -5.74 4.48 20.56
N GLY A 165 -6.13 5.72 20.28
CA GLY A 165 -5.76 6.86 21.13
C GLY A 165 -6.33 6.77 22.54
N ARG A 166 -5.63 7.36 23.51
CA ARG A 166 -5.97 7.30 24.94
C ARG A 166 -7.14 8.21 25.32
N ALA A 167 -7.40 9.26 24.55
CA ALA A 167 -8.43 10.26 24.83
C ALA A 167 -9.77 9.92 24.12
N GLY A 168 -10.62 9.14 24.79
CA GLY A 168 -12.07 9.17 24.60
C GLY A 168 -12.65 8.45 23.37
N ARG A 169 -13.18 7.24 23.61
CA ARG A 169 -14.21 6.58 22.77
C ARG A 169 -13.86 6.37 21.28
N GLY A 170 -12.58 6.14 20.93
CA GLY A 170 -12.21 5.74 19.57
C GLY A 170 -12.28 6.84 18.50
N ARG A 171 -12.17 8.11 18.90
CA ARG A 171 -12.22 9.26 17.97
C ARG A 171 -10.90 9.54 17.25
N SER A 172 -9.79 9.03 17.77
CA SER A 172 -8.45 9.17 17.18
C SER A 172 -7.60 7.91 17.36
N TYR A 173 -6.57 7.81 16.52
CA TYR A 173 -5.51 6.81 16.59
C TYR A 173 -4.17 7.50 16.82
N GLU A 174 -3.29 6.86 17.57
CA GLU A 174 -1.90 7.27 17.78
C GLU A 174 -1.01 6.47 16.82
N VAL A 175 -0.27 7.17 15.96
CA VAL A 175 0.62 6.57 14.95
C VAL A 175 1.96 6.28 15.61
N LYS A 176 2.35 5.00 15.65
CA LYS A 176 3.61 4.59 16.26
C LYS A 176 4.80 5.14 15.47
N GLN A 177 5.71 5.79 16.18
CA GLN A 177 6.97 6.26 15.65
C GLN A 177 7.96 5.10 15.47
N PRO A 178 8.98 5.24 14.60
CA PRO A 178 9.95 4.19 14.35
C PRO A 178 10.57 3.58 15.62
N SER A 179 11.01 4.43 16.55
CA SER A 179 11.57 4.02 17.84
C SER A 179 10.60 3.18 18.69
N GLU A 180 9.31 3.48 18.68
CA GLU A 180 8.27 2.74 19.41
C GLU A 180 7.99 1.36 18.80
N ARG A 181 8.34 1.17 17.51
CA ARG A 181 8.21 -0.11 16.80
C ARG A 181 9.47 -0.96 16.89
N PHE A 182 10.60 -0.41 17.35
CA PHE A 182 11.93 -1.02 17.27
C PHE A 182 12.00 -2.47 17.74
N HIS A 183 11.63 -2.76 18.99
CA HIS A 183 11.73 -4.10 19.56
C HIS A 183 10.86 -5.11 18.81
N ALA A 184 9.62 -4.74 18.50
CA ALA A 184 8.69 -5.61 17.78
C ALA A 184 9.19 -5.92 16.35
N LEU A 185 9.79 -4.92 15.68
CA LEU A 185 10.39 -5.10 14.37
C LEU A 185 11.65 -5.96 14.43
N LEU A 186 12.50 -5.77 15.44
CA LEU A 186 13.70 -6.58 15.62
C LEU A 186 13.35 -8.06 15.78
N GLU A 187 12.37 -8.39 16.62
CA GLU A 187 11.84 -9.76 16.77
C GLU A 187 11.22 -10.28 15.46
N LYS A 188 10.50 -9.42 14.74
CA LYS A 188 9.87 -9.79 13.47
C LYS A 188 10.88 -10.16 12.38
N PHE A 189 12.00 -9.43 12.31
CA PHE A 189 13.07 -9.72 11.35
C PHE A 189 14.07 -10.76 11.86
N ASN A 190 14.23 -10.93 13.16
CA ASN A 190 15.06 -11.95 13.79
C ASN A 190 14.20 -12.81 14.74
N PRO A 191 13.34 -13.68 14.20
CA PRO A 191 12.58 -14.58 15.07
C PRO A 191 13.57 -15.44 15.86
N PRO A 192 13.35 -15.66 17.18
CA PRO A 192 14.20 -16.55 17.95
C PRO A 192 14.24 -17.92 17.28
N LYS A 193 15.45 -18.51 17.20
CA LYS A 193 15.58 -19.90 16.76
C LYS A 193 14.72 -20.75 17.69
N GLN A 194 13.75 -21.49 17.14
CA GLN A 194 12.96 -22.44 17.91
C GLN A 194 13.86 -23.59 18.38
N GLU A 195 14.59 -23.41 19.47
CA GLU A 195 15.13 -24.51 20.26
C GLU A 195 14.07 -24.92 21.28
N GLN A 196 13.08 -25.69 20.82
CA GLN A 196 12.26 -26.50 21.71
C GLN A 196 11.65 -27.65 20.91
N GLN A 197 12.42 -28.73 20.78
CA GLN A 197 11.83 -30.06 20.67
C GLN A 197 11.16 -30.34 22.02
N THR A 198 9.83 -30.40 22.05
CA THR A 198 9.15 -31.04 23.18
C THR A 198 9.47 -32.54 23.12
N LEU A 199 9.68 -33.16 24.27
CA LEU A 199 10.02 -34.59 24.43
C LEU A 199 8.96 -35.56 23.85
N PHE A 200 7.84 -35.04 23.33
CA PHE A 200 6.66 -35.77 22.87
C PHE A 200 6.22 -35.43 21.44
N GLY A 201 7.13 -35.01 20.55
CA GLY A 201 6.91 -35.08 19.08
C GLY A 201 5.73 -34.29 18.50
N GLU A 202 5.02 -33.49 19.28
CA GLU A 202 3.98 -32.60 18.77
C GLU A 202 4.65 -31.35 18.18
N LEU A 203 4.72 -31.33 16.85
CA LEU A 203 5.04 -30.15 16.06
C LEU A 203 4.04 -29.04 16.39
N ASN A 204 4.42 -28.12 17.29
CA ASN A 204 3.83 -26.79 17.31
C ASN A 204 4.24 -26.09 16.00
N LEU A 205 3.41 -26.23 14.97
CA LEU A 205 3.52 -25.38 13.78
C LEU A 205 3.52 -23.93 14.26
N PRO A 206 4.53 -23.12 13.92
CA PRO A 206 4.55 -21.72 14.32
C PRO A 206 3.24 -21.07 13.86
N LYS A 207 2.52 -20.44 14.81
CA LYS A 207 1.39 -19.56 14.49
C LYS A 207 1.93 -18.52 13.50
N THR A 208 1.52 -18.66 12.24
CA THR A 208 1.69 -17.72 11.11
C THR A 208 2.91 -16.79 11.19
N LYS A 209 3.93 -16.98 10.33
CA LYS A 209 4.95 -15.94 10.07
C LYS A 209 4.23 -14.58 9.97
N ASN A 210 4.49 -13.66 10.90
CA ASN A 210 3.87 -12.34 10.86
C ASN A 210 4.23 -11.67 9.52
N LYS A 211 3.22 -11.36 8.69
CA LYS A 211 3.38 -10.67 7.40
C LYS A 211 4.29 -9.46 7.58
N VAL A 212 5.39 -9.37 6.84
CA VAL A 212 6.29 -8.21 6.85
C VAL A 212 5.77 -7.18 5.86
N TYR A 213 5.63 -5.95 6.32
CA TYR A 213 5.17 -4.82 5.52
C TYR A 213 6.38 -4.02 5.05
N PHE A 214 6.30 -3.39 3.88
CA PHE A 214 7.40 -2.59 3.35
C PHE A 214 7.85 -1.48 4.33
N ILE A 215 6.89 -0.84 5.02
CA ILE A 215 7.18 0.20 6.00
C ILE A 215 7.96 -0.32 7.22
N ASP A 216 7.92 -1.63 7.49
CA ASP A 216 8.69 -2.24 8.59
C ASP A 216 10.20 -2.15 8.35
N TYR A 217 10.64 -2.31 7.09
CA TYR A 217 12.04 -2.16 6.73
C TYR A 217 12.52 -0.74 7.00
N VAL A 218 11.74 0.25 6.56
CA VAL A 218 12.06 1.66 6.72
C VAL A 218 12.10 2.03 8.21
N HIS A 219 11.08 1.66 8.98
CA HIS A 219 11.01 1.99 10.41
C HIS A 219 12.09 1.30 11.23
N LEU A 220 12.47 0.06 10.90
CA LEU A 220 13.59 -0.60 11.58
C LEU A 220 14.90 0.16 11.35
N LEU A 221 15.19 0.52 10.09
CA LEU A 221 16.41 1.27 9.75
C LEU A 221 16.43 2.65 10.43
N MET A 222 15.28 3.33 10.46
CA MET A 222 15.14 4.62 11.15
C MET A 222 15.36 4.49 12.65
N ALA A 223 14.77 3.49 13.31
CA ALA A 223 14.94 3.26 14.73
C ALA A 223 16.40 2.95 15.09
N LEU A 224 17.09 2.14 14.29
CA LEU A 224 18.53 1.88 14.44
C LEU A 224 19.35 3.17 14.28
N ALA A 225 19.02 3.99 13.27
CA ALA A 225 19.70 5.26 13.00
C ALA A 225 19.52 6.30 14.12
N GLU A 226 18.34 6.31 14.76
CA GLU A 226 18.01 7.14 15.91
C GLU A 226 18.73 6.65 17.18
N GLY A 227 18.80 5.33 17.38
CA GLY A 227 19.51 4.71 18.50
C GLY A 227 21.05 4.74 18.39
N GLY A 228 21.60 5.12 17.24
CA GLY A 228 23.05 5.10 17.00
C GLY A 228 23.63 3.70 16.73
N GLU A 229 22.77 2.75 16.40
CA GLU A 229 23.14 1.37 16.11
C GLU A 229 23.72 1.21 14.71
N ASN A 230 24.47 0.13 14.47
CA ASN A 230 25.03 -0.14 13.16
C ASN A 230 23.95 -0.61 12.16
N ILE A 231 23.68 0.22 11.16
CA ILE A 231 22.65 -0.01 10.13
C ILE A 231 23.19 -0.88 8.97
N VAL A 232 24.50 -0.92 8.74
CA VAL A 232 25.11 -1.57 7.56
C VAL A 232 24.70 -3.04 7.40
N PRO A 233 24.74 -3.90 8.45
CA PRO A 233 24.30 -5.30 8.31
C PRO A 233 22.85 -5.45 7.86
N TRP A 234 21.99 -4.50 8.24
CA TRP A 234 20.58 -4.48 7.85
C TRP A 234 20.38 -4.01 6.41
N LEU A 235 21.13 -3.00 5.97
CA LEU A 235 21.13 -2.58 4.56
C LEU A 235 21.60 -3.71 3.64
N GLU A 236 22.64 -4.45 4.05
CA GLU A 236 23.11 -5.63 3.31
C GLU A 236 22.07 -6.73 3.25
N ARG A 237 21.39 -6.99 4.37
CA ARG A 237 20.28 -7.94 4.41
C ARG A 237 19.10 -7.51 3.53
N PHE A 238 18.85 -6.21 3.44
CA PHE A 238 17.74 -5.63 2.68
C PHE A 238 18.15 -5.15 1.28
N ARG A 239 19.29 -5.62 0.76
CA ARG A 239 19.86 -5.13 -0.51
C ARG A 239 18.88 -5.21 -1.68
N GLY A 240 18.00 -6.21 -1.73
CA GLY A 240 16.96 -6.35 -2.75
C GLY A 240 15.88 -5.26 -2.74
N GLU A 241 15.68 -4.61 -1.59
CA GLU A 241 14.72 -3.51 -1.42
C GLU A 241 15.37 -2.13 -1.55
N THR A 242 16.68 -2.05 -1.80
CA THR A 242 17.44 -0.79 -1.86
C THR A 242 16.80 0.31 -2.72
N PRO A 243 16.32 0.05 -3.96
CA PRO A 243 15.67 1.08 -4.76
C PRO A 243 14.41 1.64 -4.09
N ARG A 244 13.59 0.77 -3.50
CA ARG A 244 12.37 1.17 -2.78
C ARG A 244 12.71 1.91 -1.49
N LEU A 245 13.69 1.43 -0.73
CA LEU A 245 14.16 2.06 0.50
C LEU A 245 14.66 3.47 0.25
N ARG A 246 15.46 3.68 -0.81
CA ARG A 246 15.90 5.01 -1.24
C ARG A 246 14.70 5.92 -1.52
N ALA A 247 13.81 5.49 -2.42
CA ALA A 247 12.65 6.28 -2.81
C ALA A 247 11.75 6.61 -1.61
N ALA A 248 11.55 5.66 -0.69
CA ALA A 248 10.79 5.87 0.54
C ALA A 248 11.48 6.87 1.49
N CYS A 249 12.80 6.81 1.63
CA CYS A 249 13.54 7.76 2.46
C CYS A 249 13.44 9.19 1.91
N GLU A 250 13.61 9.36 0.60
CA GLU A 250 13.48 10.66 -0.06
C GLU A 250 12.06 11.23 0.08
N TYR A 251 11.04 10.38 -0.15
CA TYR A 251 9.64 10.74 0.03
C TYR A 251 9.30 11.11 1.48
N LEU A 252 9.73 10.31 2.46
CA LEU A 252 9.46 10.60 3.88
C LEU A 252 10.18 11.85 4.37
N MET A 253 11.36 12.16 3.83
CA MET A 253 12.08 13.40 4.15
C MET A 253 11.33 14.65 3.72
N SER A 254 10.64 14.62 2.57
CA SER A 254 9.83 15.77 2.13
C SER A 254 8.56 15.93 2.96
N ARG A 255 7.99 14.81 3.44
CA ARG A 255 6.72 14.77 4.18
C ARG A 255 6.85 15.04 5.68
N ASN A 256 7.91 14.56 6.31
CA ASN A 256 8.11 14.70 7.76
C ASN A 256 9.54 15.16 8.09
N LYS A 257 9.68 16.45 8.40
CA LYS A 257 10.96 17.06 8.77
C LYS A 257 11.60 16.41 10.00
N GLY A 258 10.81 15.85 10.92
CA GLY A 258 11.29 15.14 12.10
C GLY A 258 12.13 13.90 11.78
N PHE A 259 11.94 13.31 10.60
CA PHE A 259 12.66 12.13 10.15
C PHE A 259 13.95 12.43 9.39
N THR A 260 14.23 13.71 9.08
CA THR A 260 15.36 14.12 8.22
C THR A 260 16.71 13.57 8.70
N SER A 261 16.97 13.58 10.01
CA SER A 261 18.27 13.17 10.57
C SER A 261 18.52 11.67 10.36
N SER A 262 17.54 10.82 10.69
CA SER A 262 17.65 9.36 10.54
C SER A 262 17.68 8.95 9.07
N LEU A 263 16.82 9.55 8.23
CA LEU A 263 16.75 9.24 6.81
C LEU A 263 18.01 9.67 6.03
N LYS A 264 18.62 10.82 6.36
CA LYS A 264 19.91 11.22 5.77
C LYS A 264 21.04 10.24 6.06
N LYS A 265 21.12 9.71 7.28
CA LYS A 265 22.11 8.68 7.64
C LYS A 265 21.92 7.41 6.80
N ILE A 266 20.67 6.97 6.64
CA ILE A 266 20.33 5.78 5.84
C ILE A 266 20.72 6.00 4.38
N LEU A 267 20.29 7.11 3.78
CA LEU A 267 20.60 7.44 2.37
C LEU A 267 22.11 7.52 2.13
N GLY A 268 22.86 8.19 3.01
CA GLY A 268 24.31 8.29 2.89
C GLY A 268 25.00 6.93 2.83
N LEU A 269 24.54 5.95 3.62
CA LEU A 269 25.08 4.59 3.59
C LEU A 269 24.67 3.81 2.33
N ILE A 270 23.43 4.00 1.86
CA ILE A 270 22.96 3.39 0.61
C ILE A 270 23.76 3.91 -0.59
N ASP A 271 24.06 5.21 -0.62
CA ASP A 271 24.87 5.85 -1.66
C ASP A 271 26.33 5.40 -1.65
N ILE A 272 26.91 5.23 -0.46
CA ILE A 272 28.28 4.73 -0.33
C ILE A 272 28.34 3.26 -0.82
N GLY A 273 27.37 2.43 -0.44
CA GLY A 273 27.31 1.03 -0.89
C GLY A 273 27.15 0.89 -2.41
N SER A 274 26.39 1.78 -3.05
CA SER A 274 26.22 1.76 -4.52
C SER A 274 27.52 2.11 -5.27
N LEU A 275 28.36 2.99 -4.70
CA LEU A 275 29.66 3.35 -5.27
C LEU A 275 30.66 2.18 -5.29
N PHE A 276 30.55 1.24 -4.35
CA PHE A 276 31.43 0.06 -4.27
C PHE A 276 30.91 -1.17 -5.03
N SER A 277 29.64 -1.20 -5.44
CA SER A 277 29.06 -2.32 -6.19
C SER A 277 29.28 -2.24 -7.71
N THR A 278 29.83 -1.14 -8.22
CA THR A 278 30.03 -0.88 -9.66
C THR A 278 31.45 -1.21 -10.15
N ARG A 279 32.15 -2.13 -9.48
CA ARG A 279 33.47 -2.65 -9.90
C ARG A 279 33.44 -4.15 -10.06
#